data_AF-A0A7K4ICG7-F1
#
_entry.id   AF-A0A7K4ICG7-F1
#
_cell.length_a   1.000
_cell.length_b   1.000
_cell.length_c   1.000
_cell.angle_alpha   90.00
_cell.angle_beta   90.00
_cell.angle_gamma   90.00
#
_symmetry.space_group_name_H-M   'P 1'
#
loop_
_entity.id
_entity.type
_entity.pdbx_description
1 polymer ?
#
loop_
_entity_poly.entity_id
_entity_poly.type
_entity_poly.pdbx_seq_one_letter_code
_entity_poly.pdbx_strand_id
1 'polypeptide(L)'
;MGTYIEEIYTPYGPDEVRARLNRWKDAEGKGFKLVRSDARMIEIKHRTIHFILTLFDSKVRVEAWVGDLTKYSISPSALVGGMARRRGWRYYQTLKSVLSAGVEPGSLM
;
A
#
# COMPACT_ATOMS: atom_id res chain seq x y z
N MET A 1 17.60 -3.61 -7.71
CA MET A 1 16.16 -3.35 -7.93
C MET A 1 15.67 -2.57 -6.75
N GLY A 2 15.00 -1.43 -6.94
CA GLY A 2 14.46 -0.66 -5.81
C GLY A 2 13.08 -1.18 -5.42
N THR A 3 12.97 -1.86 -4.28
CA THR A 3 11.69 -2.12 -3.61
C THR A 3 11.60 -1.17 -2.42
N TYR A 4 10.45 -0.56 -2.17
CA TYR A 4 10.24 0.08 -0.86
C TYR A 4 9.63 -0.96 0.06
N ILE A 5 10.29 -1.20 1.18
CA ILE A 5 9.83 -2.14 2.20
C ILE A 5 9.70 -1.33 3.48
N GLU A 6 8.49 -1.27 4.03
CA GLU A 6 8.24 -0.69 5.34
C GLU A 6 7.43 -1.67 6.18
N GLU A 7 7.73 -1.74 7.47
CA GLU A 7 6.91 -2.47 8.44
C GLU A 7 6.09 -1.47 9.23
N ILE A 8 4.77 -1.60 9.13
CA ILE A 8 3.81 -0.74 9.81
C ILE A 8 3.30 -1.52 11.02
N TYR A 9 3.51 -0.97 12.21
CA TYR A 9 2.94 -1.55 13.43
C TYR A 9 1.41 -1.44 13.41
N THR A 10 0.73 -2.55 13.66
CA THR A 10 -0.73 -2.64 13.68
C THR A 10 -1.16 -3.53 14.85
N PRO A 11 -1.64 -2.96 15.97
CA PRO A 11 -2.01 -3.76 17.15
C PRO A 11 -3.33 -4.54 16.96
N TYR A 12 -4.02 -4.37 15.83
CA TYR A 12 -5.39 -4.83 15.62
C TYR A 12 -5.50 -6.19 14.92
N GLY A 13 -4.38 -6.84 14.60
CA GLY A 13 -4.35 -8.15 13.95
C GLY A 13 -4.71 -8.13 12.44
N PRO A 14 -4.56 -9.27 11.76
CA PRO A 14 -4.67 -9.39 10.31
C PRO A 14 -6.09 -9.18 9.76
N ASP A 15 -7.13 -9.52 10.51
CA ASP A 15 -8.52 -9.39 10.04
C ASP A 15 -8.98 -7.93 9.97
N GLU A 16 -8.65 -7.13 10.99
CA GLU A 16 -8.93 -5.69 10.97
C GLU A 16 -8.17 -4.99 9.84
N VAL A 17 -6.93 -5.41 9.57
CA VAL A 17 -6.15 -4.89 8.43
C VAL A 17 -6.87 -5.16 7.11
N ARG A 18 -7.45 -6.35 6.91
CA ARG A 18 -8.25 -6.65 5.71
C ARG A 18 -9.48 -5.78 5.62
N ALA A 19 -10.21 -5.63 6.73
CA ALA A 19 -11.42 -4.82 6.77
C ALA A 19 -11.12 -3.36 6.40
N ARG A 20 -10.02 -2.80 6.90
CA ARG A 20 -9.55 -1.45 6.57
C ARG A 20 -9.11 -1.32 5.11
N LEU A 21 -8.40 -2.32 4.59
CA LEU A 21 -7.99 -2.32 3.19
C LEU A 21 -9.19 -2.33 2.24
N ASN A 22 -10.21 -3.14 2.54
CA ASN A 22 -11.44 -3.20 1.76
C ASN A 22 -12.16 -1.84 1.78
N ARG A 23 -12.31 -1.23 2.97
CA ARG A 23 -12.87 0.12 3.11
C ARG A 23 -12.12 1.16 2.28
N TRP A 24 -10.78 1.16 2.34
CA TRP A 24 -9.95 2.07 1.55
C TRP A 24 -10.12 1.85 0.04
N LYS A 25 -10.17 0.59 -0.41
CA LYS A 25 -10.36 0.24 -1.81
C LYS A 25 -11.68 0.79 -2.36
N ASP A 26 -12.76 0.70 -1.58
CA ASP A 26 -14.10 1.13 -1.99
C ASP A 26 -14.24 2.66 -2.06
N ALA A 27 -13.55 3.37 -1.17
CA ALA A 27 -13.64 4.83 -1.07
C ALA A 27 -12.63 5.59 -1.94
N GLU A 28 -11.33 5.29 -1.81
CA GLU A 28 -10.24 6.04 -2.47
C GLU A 28 -9.46 5.21 -3.50
N GLY A 29 -9.45 3.88 -3.32
CA GLY A 29 -8.72 2.94 -4.18
C GLY A 29 -9.40 2.61 -5.50
N LYS A 30 -10.30 3.45 -6.03
CA LYS A 30 -10.97 3.23 -7.33
C LYS A 30 -9.93 3.13 -8.45
N GLY A 31 -9.62 1.90 -8.86
CA GLY A 31 -8.58 1.56 -9.84
C GLY A 31 -7.54 0.55 -9.35
N PHE A 32 -7.49 0.25 -8.05
CA PHE A 32 -6.69 -0.84 -7.50
C PHE A 32 -7.46 -2.16 -7.62
N LYS A 33 -6.88 -3.11 -8.37
CA LYS A 33 -7.36 -4.48 -8.50
C LYS A 33 -6.73 -5.33 -7.40
N LEU A 34 -7.57 -6.08 -6.67
CA LEU A 34 -7.09 -7.16 -5.81
C LEU A 34 -6.59 -8.30 -6.70
N VAL A 35 -5.30 -8.62 -6.60
CA VAL A 35 -4.67 -9.70 -7.37
C VAL A 35 -4.73 -11.01 -6.59
N ARG A 36 -4.41 -10.95 -5.29
CA ARG A 36 -4.36 -12.10 -4.39
C ARG A 36 -4.74 -11.68 -2.97
N SER A 37 -5.39 -12.58 -2.23
CA SER A 37 -5.73 -12.38 -0.82
C SER A 37 -5.76 -13.74 -0.13
N ASP A 38 -4.69 -14.04 0.60
CA ASP A 38 -4.52 -15.26 1.40
C ASP A 38 -4.36 -14.89 2.86
N ALA A 39 -4.47 -15.84 3.78
CA ALA A 39 -4.43 -15.63 5.24
C ALA A 39 -3.28 -14.72 5.76
N ARG A 40 -2.14 -14.69 5.08
CA ARG A 40 -0.97 -13.87 5.47
C ARG A 40 -0.53 -12.84 4.43
N MET A 41 -1.18 -12.77 3.27
CA MET A 41 -0.69 -11.96 2.17
C MET A 41 -1.85 -11.34 1.40
N ILE A 42 -1.73 -10.05 1.07
CA ILE A 42 -2.66 -9.34 0.21
C ILE A 42 -1.87 -8.62 -0.88
N GLU A 43 -2.26 -8.83 -2.12
CA GLU A 43 -1.60 -8.25 -3.29
C GLU A 43 -2.62 -7.37 -4.02
N ILE A 44 -2.30 -6.08 -4.14
CA ILE A 44 -3.15 -5.09 -4.83
C ILE A 44 -2.36 -4.35 -5.90
N LYS A 45 -2.95 -4.23 -7.08
CA LYS A 45 -2.30 -3.66 -8.25
C LYS A 45 -3.16 -2.58 -8.90
N HIS A 46 -2.57 -1.42 -9.09
CA HIS A 46 -3.04 -0.34 -9.94
C HIS A 46 -2.26 -0.33 -11.27
N ARG A 47 -2.74 0.44 -12.25
CA ARG A 47 -2.08 0.59 -13.56
C ARG A 47 -0.58 0.88 -13.46
N THR A 48 -0.18 1.68 -12.49
CA THR A 48 1.21 2.16 -12.34
C THR A 48 1.85 1.77 -11.02
N ILE A 49 1.14 1.11 -10.11
CA ILE A 49 1.63 0.85 -8.74
C ILE A 49 1.19 -0.54 -8.32
N HIS A 50 2.04 -1.23 -7.58
CA HIS A 50 1.72 -2.52 -7.04
C HIS A 50 2.20 -2.57 -5.59
N PHE A 51 1.31 -3.00 -4.70
CA PHE A 51 1.59 -3.29 -3.30
C PHE A 51 1.42 -4.77 -2.99
N ILE A 52 2.40 -5.32 -2.29
CA ILE A 52 2.29 -6.58 -1.54
C ILE A 52 2.25 -6.23 -0.06
N LEU A 53 1.26 -6.77 0.63
CA LEU A 53 1.07 -6.64 2.07
C LEU A 53 1.25 -8.01 2.69
N THR A 54 2.26 -8.19 3.52
CA THR A 54 2.43 -9.40 4.33
C THR A 54 1.94 -9.10 5.75
N LEU A 55 0.95 -9.86 6.20
CA LEU A 55 0.30 -9.69 7.49
C LEU A 55 1.02 -10.54 8.55
N PHE A 56 1.36 -9.90 9.66
CA PHE A 56 1.82 -10.52 10.89
C PHE A 56 0.88 -10.11 12.03
N ASP A 57 0.99 -10.78 13.18
CA ASP A 57 0.07 -10.59 14.30
C ASP A 57 0.08 -9.16 14.85
N SER A 58 1.23 -8.49 14.82
CA SER A 58 1.42 -7.13 15.36
C SER A 58 1.87 -6.09 14.34
N LYS A 59 2.02 -6.48 13.07
CA LYS A 59 2.54 -5.59 12.02
C LYS A 59 2.12 -6.04 10.63
N VAL A 60 2.19 -5.09 9.69
CA VAL A 60 2.02 -5.33 8.26
C VAL A 60 3.31 -4.90 7.57
N ARG A 61 3.96 -5.81 6.86
CA ARG A 61 5.03 -5.45 5.94
C ARG A 61 4.41 -5.03 4.61
N VAL A 62 4.74 -3.83 4.15
CA VAL A 62 4.32 -3.30 2.86
C VAL A 62 5.51 -3.27 1.92
N GLU A 63 5.39 -3.94 0.80
CA GLU A 63 6.32 -3.92 -0.31
C GLU A 63 5.66 -3.20 -1.49
N ALA A 64 6.32 -2.17 -2.01
CA ALA A 64 5.70 -1.27 -2.98
C ALA A 64 6.62 -0.92 -4.14
N TRP A 65 6.08 -0.96 -5.36
CA TRP A 65 6.79 -0.60 -6.58
C TRP A 65 5.91 0.06 -7.63
N VAL A 66 6.54 0.77 -8.56
CA VAL A 66 5.88 1.41 -9.71
C VAL A 66 5.99 0.49 -10.93
N GLY A 67 4.86 0.19 -11.58
CA GLY A 67 4.79 -0.62 -12.81
C GLY A 67 5.47 0.07 -14.01
N ASP A 68 5.86 -0.73 -15.01
CA ASP A 68 6.53 -0.34 -16.26
C ASP A 68 7.97 0.19 -16.16
N LEU A 69 8.52 0.36 -14.95
CA LEU A 69 9.92 0.68 -14.75
C LEU A 69 10.56 -0.42 -13.90
N THR A 70 11.41 -1.22 -14.54
CA THR A 70 12.07 -2.40 -13.97
C THR A 70 12.90 -2.15 -12.70
N LYS A 71 13.00 -0.92 -12.18
CA LYS A 71 13.97 -0.57 -11.12
C LYS A 71 13.59 0.56 -10.12
N TYR A 72 12.34 1.03 -10.00
CA TYR A 72 12.06 2.15 -9.06
C TYR A 72 11.21 1.80 -7.83
N SER A 73 11.85 2.01 -6.68
CA SER A 73 11.23 2.02 -5.35
C SER A 73 10.40 3.29 -5.20
N ILE A 74 9.26 3.19 -4.52
CA ILE A 74 8.51 4.38 -4.08
C ILE A 74 9.21 5.14 -2.93
N SER A 75 10.26 4.57 -2.33
CA SER A 75 11.04 5.15 -1.24
C SER A 75 11.48 6.57 -1.59
N PRO A 76 11.35 7.59 -0.71
CA PRO A 76 11.66 8.99 -0.97
C PRO A 76 13.11 9.30 -1.37
N SER A 77 14.01 8.30 -1.36
CA SER A 77 15.46 8.44 -1.57
C SER A 77 16.01 8.25 -3.01
N ALA A 78 15.20 8.07 -4.07
CA ALA A 78 15.69 7.76 -5.43
C ALA A 78 15.10 8.66 -6.56
N LEU A 79 15.95 9.18 -7.45
CA LEU A 79 15.64 10.33 -8.30
C LEU A 79 14.80 10.10 -9.58
N VAL A 80 14.33 8.89 -9.90
CA VAL A 80 13.93 8.57 -11.29
C VAL A 80 12.47 8.12 -11.36
N GLY A 81 11.63 8.89 -12.07
CA GLY A 81 10.17 8.66 -12.18
C GLY A 81 9.29 9.64 -11.40
N GLY A 82 9.74 10.89 -11.19
CA GLY A 82 9.19 11.84 -10.21
C GLY A 82 7.68 12.12 -10.20
N MET A 83 6.94 11.96 -11.31
CA MET A 83 5.46 12.09 -11.30
C MET A 83 4.73 10.80 -10.92
N ALA A 84 5.09 9.67 -11.53
CA ALA A 84 4.53 8.35 -11.16
C ALA A 84 4.88 8.01 -9.70
N ARG A 85 6.08 8.41 -9.28
CA ARG A 85 6.58 8.32 -7.91
C ARG A 85 5.86 9.28 -6.96
N ARG A 86 5.58 10.53 -7.33
CA ARG A 86 4.76 11.45 -6.51
C ARG A 86 3.33 10.94 -6.33
N ARG A 87 2.69 10.46 -7.40
CA ARG A 87 1.35 9.85 -7.33
C ARG A 87 1.38 8.56 -6.50
N GLY A 88 2.34 7.67 -6.75
CA GLY A 88 2.53 6.43 -5.99
C GLY A 88 2.81 6.66 -4.52
N TRP A 89 3.58 7.70 -4.19
CA TRP A 89 3.83 8.11 -2.82
C TRP A 89 2.55 8.60 -2.13
N ARG A 90 1.69 9.37 -2.83
CA ARG A 90 0.40 9.77 -2.27
C ARG A 90 -0.49 8.56 -1.96
N TYR A 91 -0.63 7.62 -2.90
CA TYR A 91 -1.40 6.39 -2.64
C TYR A 91 -0.80 5.56 -1.51
N TYR A 92 0.53 5.48 -1.43
CA TYR A 92 1.22 4.82 -0.34
C TYR A 92 0.96 5.49 1.02
N GLN A 93 1.06 6.81 1.10
CA GLN A 93 0.79 7.56 2.32
C GLN A 93 -0.66 7.38 2.78
N THR A 94 -1.63 7.42 1.87
CA THR A 94 -3.02 7.10 2.21
C THR A 94 -3.16 5.67 2.73
N LEU A 95 -2.60 4.67 2.03
CA LEU A 95 -2.63 3.27 2.46
C LEU A 95 -2.00 3.11 3.85
N LYS A 96 -0.85 3.75 4.08
CA LYS A 96 -0.16 3.76 5.38
C LYS A 96 -1.03 4.37 6.47
N SER A 97 -1.64 5.53 6.25
CA SER A 97 -2.53 6.17 7.23
C SER A 97 -3.73 5.30 7.60
N VAL A 98 -4.34 4.63 6.62
CA VAL A 98 -5.44 3.68 6.87
C VAL A 98 -4.96 2.51 7.73
N LEU A 99 -3.79 1.94 7.41
CA LEU A 99 -3.22 0.80 8.14
C LEU A 99 -2.80 1.19 9.56
N SER A 100 -2.08 2.30 9.72
CA SER A 100 -1.54 2.78 10.99
C SER A 100 -2.59 3.36 11.92
N ALA A 101 -3.40 4.30 11.42
CA ALA A 101 -4.23 5.16 12.26
C ALA A 101 -5.71 4.73 12.25
N GLY A 102 -6.11 3.78 11.40
CA GLY A 102 -7.52 3.42 11.25
C GLY A 102 -8.39 4.56 10.74
N VAL A 103 -7.76 5.58 10.15
CA VAL A 103 -8.42 6.76 9.60
C VAL A 103 -9.34 6.33 8.46
N GLU A 104 -10.59 6.77 8.52
CA GLU A 104 -11.57 6.46 7.49
C GLU A 104 -11.17 7.12 6.15
N PRO A 105 -11.30 6.40 5.04
CA PRO A 105 -10.99 6.96 3.73
C PRO A 105 -11.95 8.11 3.42
N GLY A 106 -11.40 9.26 3.04
CA GLY A 106 -12.11 10.55 2.91
C GLY A 106 -11.70 11.62 3.91
N SER A 107 -11.11 11.26 5.07
CA SER A 107 -10.64 12.25 6.06
C SER A 107 -9.28 12.87 5.72
N LEU A 108 -8.65 12.46 4.62
CA LEU A 108 -7.33 12.92 4.15
C LEU A 108 -7.42 13.83 2.91
N MET A 109 -8.63 14.23 2.49
CA MET A 109 -8.83 15.24 1.44
C MET A 109 -8.62 16.66 1.96
#